data_AF-A0A5K3FLT1-F1
#
_entry.id   AF-A0A5K3FLT1-F1
#
_cell.length_a   1.000
_cell.length_b   1.000
_cell.length_c   1.000
_cell.angle_alpha   90.00
_cell.angle_beta   90.00
_cell.angle_gamma   90.00
#
_symmetry.space_group_name_H-M   'P 1'
#
loop_
_entity.id
_entity.type
_entity.pdbx_description
1 polymer ?
#
loop_
_entity_poly.entity_id
_entity_poly.type
_entity_poly.pdbx_seq_one_letter_code
_entity_poly.pdbx_strand_id
1 'polypeptide(L)'
;MASRCGARPIGSDGSDFQHRERVVEPYSQSSLFKKRLRTTFFLHIALWFLVAMKLLPDILFKFGLVSRLFMRKYPLPPNDLWEYAWAFGSVLPVLFGYLSFGKNKVYLIRLSLLGTIVFGFVPIVMGCFLRAYELMDYYYTKQSRHNLFNFPFVVLIYIFFSICIQIHSFSLYFSWKLMTIWSRLSKKHV
;
A
#
# COMPACT_ATOMS: atom_id res chain seq x y z
N MET A 1 3.26 -38.37 25.99
CA MET A 1 2.16 -39.11 25.34
C MET A 1 0.90 -38.25 25.42
N ALA A 2 0.58 -37.51 24.36
CA ALA A 2 -0.65 -36.70 24.31
C ALA A 2 -1.87 -37.63 24.17
N SER A 3 -2.91 -37.38 24.95
CA SER A 3 -4.08 -38.25 25.07
C SER A 3 -4.85 -38.36 23.76
N ARG A 4 -5.15 -39.61 23.35
CA ARG A 4 -5.93 -39.99 22.16
C ARG A 4 -7.45 -39.73 22.28
N CYS A 5 -7.90 -39.12 23.39
CA CYS A 5 -9.31 -38.96 23.75
C CYS A 5 -9.68 -37.50 24.03
N GLY A 6 -9.35 -36.59 23.11
CA GLY A 6 -10.02 -35.29 23.07
C GLY A 6 -11.48 -35.47 22.65
N ALA A 7 -12.39 -34.68 23.21
CA ALA A 7 -13.81 -34.73 22.90
C ALA A 7 -14.04 -34.60 21.38
N ARG A 8 -14.52 -35.69 20.76
CA ARG A 8 -14.84 -35.71 19.33
C ARG A 8 -16.27 -35.20 19.13
N PRO A 9 -16.54 -34.39 18.10
CA PRO A 9 -17.91 -34.01 17.75
C PRO A 9 -18.74 -35.28 17.52
N ILE A 10 -19.96 -35.32 18.10
CA ILE A 10 -20.88 -36.45 17.96
C ILE A 10 -21.10 -36.72 16.46
N GLY A 11 -20.79 -37.94 16.00
CA GLY A 11 -20.93 -38.36 14.59
C GLY A 11 -19.66 -38.37 13.73
N SER A 12 -18.47 -38.08 14.29
CA SER A 12 -17.19 -38.18 13.56
C SER A 12 -16.34 -39.32 14.10
N ASP A 13 -16.07 -40.32 13.25
CA ASP A 13 -15.19 -41.46 13.52
C ASP A 13 -13.69 -41.11 13.37
N GLY A 14 -13.38 -39.92 12.88
CA GLY A 14 -12.03 -39.42 12.61
C GLY A 14 -11.48 -39.77 11.23
N SER A 15 -12.25 -40.47 10.39
CA SER A 15 -11.89 -40.74 8.99
C SER A 15 -12.00 -39.49 8.10
N ASP A 16 -12.71 -38.45 8.56
CA ASP A 16 -12.97 -37.20 7.84
C ASP A 16 -11.86 -36.13 7.96
N PHE A 17 -10.70 -36.47 8.55
CA PHE A 17 -9.62 -35.51 8.81
C PHE A 17 -9.13 -34.81 7.53
N GLN A 18 -8.91 -35.56 6.44
CA GLN A 18 -8.45 -35.00 5.16
C GLN A 18 -9.46 -34.00 4.58
N HIS A 19 -10.76 -34.27 4.77
CA HIS A 19 -11.82 -33.39 4.32
C HIS A 19 -11.83 -32.09 5.15
N ARG A 20 -11.71 -32.20 6.48
CA ARG A 20 -11.63 -31.02 7.37
C ARG A 20 -10.43 -30.15 7.06
N GLU A 21 -9.25 -30.73 6.89
CA GLU A 21 -8.04 -29.98 6.54
C GLU A 21 -8.19 -29.23 5.22
N ARG A 22 -8.74 -29.90 4.19
CA ARG A 22 -9.00 -29.29 2.88
C ARG A 22 -9.99 -28.13 2.93
N VAL A 23 -10.96 -28.17 3.85
CA VAL A 23 -11.92 -27.07 4.06
C VAL A 23 -11.29 -25.92 4.86
N VAL A 24 -10.48 -26.21 5.88
CA VAL A 24 -9.87 -25.21 6.78
C VAL A 24 -8.74 -24.42 6.12
N GLU A 25 -7.94 -25.07 5.27
CA GLU A 25 -6.75 -24.46 4.66
C GLU A 25 -7.04 -23.13 3.93
N PRO A 26 -8.05 -23.02 3.04
CA PRO A 26 -8.40 -21.74 2.40
C PRO A 26 -8.77 -20.61 3.37
N TYR A 27 -9.45 -20.91 4.49
CA TYR A 27 -9.83 -19.89 5.48
C TYR A 27 -8.63 -19.44 6.29
N SER A 28 -7.75 -20.36 6.68
CA SER A 28 -6.48 -20.05 7.36
C SER A 28 -5.59 -19.17 6.48
N GLN A 29 -5.40 -19.55 5.21
CA GLN A 29 -4.66 -18.76 4.22
C GLN A 29 -5.30 -17.39 3.99
N SER A 30 -6.64 -17.32 3.88
CA SER A 30 -7.32 -16.03 3.75
C SER A 30 -7.08 -15.13 4.96
N SER A 31 -7.10 -15.67 6.18
CA SER A 31 -6.86 -14.89 7.40
C SER A 31 -5.43 -14.34 7.43
N LEU A 32 -4.45 -15.17 7.09
CA LEU A 32 -3.05 -14.78 6.99
C LEU A 32 -2.83 -13.65 5.98
N PHE A 33 -3.35 -13.79 4.77
CA PHE A 33 -3.18 -12.76 3.73
C PHE A 33 -3.93 -11.46 4.05
N LYS A 34 -5.09 -11.52 4.72
CA LYS A 34 -5.77 -10.33 5.24
C LYS A 34 -4.89 -9.57 6.24
N LYS A 35 -4.26 -10.29 7.18
CA LYS A 35 -3.35 -9.67 8.16
C LYS A 35 -2.16 -9.00 7.46
N ARG A 36 -1.51 -9.71 6.53
CA ARG A 36 -0.38 -9.18 5.75
C ARG A 36 -0.77 -7.95 4.94
N LEU A 37 -1.91 -8.00 4.23
CA LEU A 37 -2.40 -6.87 3.45
C LEU A 37 -2.76 -5.67 4.34
N ARG A 38 -3.33 -5.89 5.53
CA ARG A 38 -3.58 -4.83 6.52
C ARG A 38 -2.28 -4.16 6.96
N THR A 39 -1.22 -4.94 7.22
CA THR A 39 0.10 -4.39 7.52
C THR A 39 0.64 -3.57 6.35
N THR A 40 0.53 -4.06 5.11
CA THR A 40 0.95 -3.31 3.93
C THR A 40 0.18 -1.99 3.78
N PHE A 41 -1.14 -1.99 4.00
CA PHE A 41 -1.94 -0.77 3.99
C PHE A 41 -1.56 0.21 5.10
N PHE A 42 -1.26 -0.29 6.30
CA PHE A 42 -0.76 0.56 7.38
C PHE A 42 0.55 1.23 7.01
N LEU A 43 1.51 0.49 6.42
CA LEU A 43 2.76 1.05 5.93
C LEU A 43 2.55 2.07 4.80
N HIS A 44 1.63 1.81 3.87
CA HIS A 44 1.26 2.78 2.85
C HIS A 44 0.70 4.07 3.44
N ILE A 45 -0.21 3.97 4.43
CA ILE A 45 -0.77 5.15 5.11
C ILE A 45 0.33 5.91 5.87
N ALA A 46 1.29 5.24 6.49
CA ALA A 46 2.43 5.90 7.13
C ALA A 46 3.27 6.70 6.11
N LEU A 47 3.56 6.13 4.93
CA LEU A 47 4.22 6.88 3.84
C LEU A 47 3.37 8.02 3.32
N TRP A 48 2.06 7.79 3.20
CA TRP A 48 1.13 8.81 2.77
C TRP A 48 1.16 10.02 3.70
N PHE A 49 1.21 9.81 5.02
CA PHE A 49 1.36 10.90 5.99
C PHE A 49 2.63 11.72 5.77
N LEU A 50 3.77 11.09 5.43
CA LEU A 50 5.01 11.80 5.14
C LEU A 50 4.87 12.73 3.92
N VAL A 51 4.24 12.23 2.85
CA VAL A 51 3.98 13.05 1.65
C VAL A 51 2.93 14.12 1.95
N ALA A 52 1.87 13.80 2.68
CA ALA A 52 0.85 14.76 3.07
C ALA A 52 1.44 15.91 3.90
N MET A 53 2.33 15.62 4.85
CA MET A 53 3.06 16.63 5.62
C MET A 53 3.90 17.56 4.73
N LYS A 54 4.53 17.04 3.67
CA LYS A 54 5.28 17.86 2.69
C LYS A 54 4.34 18.72 1.84
N LEU A 55 3.22 18.16 1.39
CA LEU A 55 2.26 18.85 0.51
C LEU A 55 1.39 19.89 1.25
N LEU A 56 1.11 19.65 2.53
CA LEU A 56 0.15 20.43 3.31
C LEU A 56 0.46 21.94 3.33
N PRO A 57 1.69 22.42 3.59
CA PRO A 57 1.99 23.85 3.58
C PRO A 57 1.66 24.54 2.26
N ASP A 58 1.97 23.89 1.13
CA ASP A 58 1.68 24.44 -0.19
C ASP A 58 0.18 24.45 -0.50
N ILE A 59 -0.55 23.40 -0.12
CA ILE A 59 -2.01 23.36 -0.23
C ILE A 59 -2.64 24.48 0.59
N LEU A 60 -2.26 24.62 1.87
CA LEU A 60 -2.77 25.66 2.75
C LEU A 60 -2.40 27.07 2.28
N PHE A 61 -1.23 27.24 1.67
CA PHE A 61 -0.84 28.51 1.04
C PHE A 61 -1.77 28.86 -0.14
N LYS A 62 -2.12 27.89 -0.99
CA LYS A 62 -3.07 28.10 -2.10
C LYS A 62 -4.49 28.45 -1.62
N PHE A 63 -4.89 27.96 -0.45
CA PHE A 63 -6.17 28.34 0.20
C PHE A 63 -6.09 29.64 1.00
N GLY A 64 -4.94 30.32 1.04
CA GLY A 64 -4.76 31.57 1.80
C GLY A 64 -4.68 31.39 3.32
N LEU A 65 -4.57 30.15 3.82
CA LEU A 65 -4.51 29.83 5.24
C LEU A 65 -3.09 29.95 5.83
N VAL A 66 -2.07 29.97 4.96
CA VAL A 66 -0.65 30.11 5.35
C VAL A 66 -0.06 31.37 4.72
N SER A 67 0.70 32.13 5.52
CA SER A 67 1.33 33.36 5.06
C SER A 67 2.61 33.11 4.25
N ARG A 68 2.94 34.04 3.35
CA ARG A 68 4.20 34.00 2.56
C ARG A 68 5.45 33.95 3.46
N LEU A 69 5.38 34.54 4.66
CA LEU A 69 6.45 34.52 5.66
C LEU A 69 6.77 33.10 6.15
N PHE A 70 5.73 32.28 6.38
CA PHE A 70 5.90 30.89 6.80
C PHE A 70 6.63 30.07 5.73
N MET A 71 6.21 30.20 4.47
CA MET A 71 6.84 29.51 3.34
C MET A 71 8.31 29.92 3.13
N ARG A 72 8.65 31.19 3.41
CA ARG A 72 10.05 31.66 3.37
C ARG A 72 10.89 31.12 4.53
N LYS A 73 10.30 30.95 5.72
CA LYS A 73 10.99 30.42 6.90
C LYS A 73 11.31 28.93 6.77
N TYR A 74 10.42 28.17 6.13
CA TYR A 74 10.58 26.73 5.91
C TYR A 74 10.56 26.42 4.41
N PRO A 75 11.68 26.65 3.68
CA PRO A 75 11.75 26.38 2.26
C PRO A 75 11.74 24.86 2.02
N LEU A 76 10.58 24.34 1.64
CA LEU A 76 10.43 22.96 1.18
C LEU A 76 10.75 22.87 -0.32
N PRO A 77 11.28 21.73 -0.80
CA PRO A 77 11.42 21.48 -2.23
C PRO A 77 10.08 21.64 -2.95
N PRO A 78 10.06 22.18 -4.18
CA PRO A 78 8.83 22.34 -4.94
C PRO A 78 8.13 20.99 -5.13
N ASN A 79 6.79 21.04 -5.17
CA ASN A 79 5.95 19.87 -5.34
C ASN A 79 5.61 19.68 -6.82
N ASP A 80 5.75 18.45 -7.31
CA ASP A 80 5.37 18.11 -8.68
C ASP A 80 3.95 17.53 -8.76
N LEU A 81 3.37 17.55 -9.97
CA LEU A 81 2.02 16.99 -10.23
C LEU A 81 1.87 15.52 -9.82
N TRP A 82 2.93 14.72 -10.00
CA TRP A 82 2.89 13.30 -9.64
C TRP A 82 2.72 13.09 -8.13
N GLU A 83 3.22 14.00 -7.28
CA GLU A 83 3.09 13.91 -5.83
C GLU A 83 1.63 14.08 -5.40
N TYR A 84 0.92 15.05 -5.97
CA TYR A 84 -0.51 15.23 -5.72
C TYR A 84 -1.32 14.06 -6.26
N ALA A 85 -1.02 13.62 -7.49
CA ALA A 85 -1.70 12.47 -8.09
C ALA A 85 -1.55 11.20 -7.22
N TRP A 86 -0.34 10.97 -6.71
CA TRP A 86 -0.07 9.86 -5.80
C TRP A 86 -0.77 10.04 -4.46
N ALA A 87 -0.64 11.21 -3.82
CA ALA A 87 -1.21 11.45 -2.50
C ALA A 87 -2.74 11.30 -2.51
N PHE A 88 -3.45 11.95 -3.42
CA PHE A 88 -4.92 11.85 -3.44
C PHE A 88 -5.41 10.52 -4.01
N GLY A 89 -4.75 10.01 -5.06
CA GLY A 89 -5.17 8.79 -5.73
C GLY A 89 -4.91 7.52 -4.91
N SER A 90 -3.74 7.41 -4.27
CA SER A 90 -3.29 6.15 -3.64
C SER A 90 -4.03 5.78 -2.35
N VAL A 91 -4.87 6.67 -1.81
CA VAL A 91 -5.75 6.37 -0.66
C VAL A 91 -6.96 5.55 -1.09
N LEU A 92 -7.50 5.77 -2.30
CA LEU A 92 -8.69 5.07 -2.79
C LEU A 92 -8.53 3.53 -2.81
N PRO A 93 -7.42 2.97 -3.32
CA PRO A 93 -7.17 1.53 -3.30
C PRO A 93 -7.15 0.95 -1.89
N VAL A 94 -6.58 1.68 -0.93
CA VAL A 94 -6.51 1.27 0.48
C VAL A 94 -7.91 1.23 1.09
N LEU A 95 -8.73 2.25 0.84
CA LEU A 95 -10.12 2.30 1.31
C LEU A 95 -10.93 1.11 0.77
N PHE A 96 -10.90 0.87 -0.54
CA PHE A 96 -11.60 -0.28 -1.12
C PHE A 96 -11.06 -1.62 -0.62
N GLY A 97 -9.76 -1.71 -0.37
CA GLY A 97 -9.12 -2.87 0.24
C GLY A 97 -9.68 -3.17 1.62
N TYR A 98 -9.76 -2.18 2.52
CA TYR A 98 -10.34 -2.35 3.85
C TYR A 98 -11.83 -2.71 3.80
N LEU A 99 -12.62 -2.05 2.95
CA LEU A 99 -14.04 -2.32 2.79
C LEU A 99 -14.32 -3.75 2.26
N SER A 100 -13.34 -4.36 1.58
CA SER A 100 -13.46 -5.74 1.09
C SER A 100 -13.43 -6.80 2.20
N PHE A 101 -12.80 -6.52 3.34
CA PHE A 101 -12.49 -7.52 4.37
C PHE A 101 -13.69 -8.05 5.14
N GLY A 102 -14.74 -7.24 5.32
CA GLY A 102 -15.88 -7.58 6.17
C GLY A 102 -16.69 -8.76 5.65
N LYS A 103 -17.02 -8.77 4.35
CA LYS A 103 -17.79 -9.84 3.68
C LYS A 103 -17.03 -10.55 2.57
N ASN A 104 -15.69 -10.47 2.57
CA ASN A 104 -14.83 -11.04 1.52
C ASN A 104 -15.28 -10.61 0.10
N LYS A 105 -15.60 -9.32 -0.07
CA LYS A 105 -16.19 -8.81 -1.32
C LYS A 105 -15.15 -8.81 -2.43
N VAL A 106 -15.24 -9.80 -3.32
CA VAL A 106 -14.30 -10.00 -4.46
C VAL A 106 -14.23 -8.77 -5.37
N TYR A 107 -15.36 -8.12 -5.63
CA TYR A 107 -15.39 -6.91 -6.45
C TYR A 107 -14.55 -5.77 -5.84
N LEU A 108 -14.64 -5.54 -4.52
CA LEU A 108 -13.91 -4.45 -3.86
C LEU A 108 -12.40 -4.70 -3.83
N ILE A 109 -11.96 -5.95 -3.61
CA ILE A 109 -10.52 -6.27 -3.65
C ILE A 109 -9.98 -6.17 -5.09
N ARG A 110 -10.79 -6.45 -6.11
CA ARG A 110 -10.42 -6.21 -7.51
C ARG A 110 -10.26 -4.72 -7.81
N LEU A 111 -11.18 -3.88 -7.31
CA LEU A 111 -11.08 -2.42 -7.45
C LEU A 111 -9.86 -1.87 -6.71
N SER A 112 -9.56 -2.39 -5.52
CA SER A 112 -8.33 -2.10 -4.78
C SER A 112 -7.09 -2.45 -5.60
N LEU A 113 -7.04 -3.64 -6.21
CA LEU A 113 -5.92 -4.07 -7.05
C LEU A 113 -5.71 -3.16 -8.26
N LEU A 114 -6.75 -2.89 -9.04
CA LEU A 114 -6.67 -1.99 -10.19
C LEU A 114 -6.28 -0.57 -9.76
N GLY A 115 -6.85 -0.09 -8.66
CA GLY A 115 -6.52 1.20 -8.10
C GLY A 115 -5.04 1.30 -7.67
N THR A 116 -4.45 0.25 -7.08
CA THR A 116 -3.03 0.25 -6.71
C THR A 116 -2.14 0.34 -7.94
N ILE A 117 -2.53 -0.25 -9.07
CA ILE A 117 -1.79 -0.10 -10.34
C ILE A 117 -1.88 1.35 -10.84
N VAL A 118 -3.11 1.86 -11.01
CA VAL A 118 -3.35 3.16 -11.66
C VAL A 118 -2.93 4.33 -10.77
N PHE A 119 -3.26 4.31 -9.49
CA PHE A 119 -3.02 5.43 -8.58
C PHE A 119 -1.84 5.21 -7.63
N GLY A 120 -1.34 3.99 -7.51
CA GLY A 120 -0.14 3.67 -6.74
C GLY A 120 1.12 3.66 -7.62
N PHE A 121 1.19 2.75 -8.61
CA PHE A 121 2.39 2.58 -9.43
C PHE A 121 2.59 3.70 -10.45
N VAL A 122 1.59 4.07 -11.24
CA VAL A 122 1.77 5.03 -12.34
C VAL A 122 2.36 6.37 -11.85
N PRO A 123 1.84 7.03 -10.80
CA PRO A 123 2.42 8.28 -10.31
C PRO A 123 3.86 8.12 -9.82
N ILE A 124 4.19 7.00 -9.17
CA ILE A 124 5.55 6.72 -8.68
C ILE A 124 6.52 6.52 -9.84
N VAL A 125 6.14 5.73 -10.84
CA VAL A 125 6.97 5.51 -12.04
C VAL A 125 7.18 6.82 -12.80
N MET A 126 6.13 7.63 -12.96
CA MET A 126 6.24 8.96 -13.56
C MET A 126 7.18 9.86 -12.76
N GLY A 127 7.07 9.88 -11.43
CA GLY A 127 7.98 10.62 -10.55
C GLY A 127 9.45 10.18 -10.70
N CYS A 128 9.72 8.88 -10.77
CA CYS A 128 11.05 8.34 -11.04
C CYS A 128 11.63 8.92 -12.35
N PHE A 129 10.88 8.83 -13.46
CA PHE A 129 11.36 9.30 -14.75
C PHE A 129 11.58 10.81 -14.79
N LEU A 130 10.65 11.59 -14.23
CA LEU A 130 10.78 13.06 -14.18
C LEU A 130 12.00 13.52 -13.37
N ARG A 131 12.41 12.76 -12.36
CA ARG A 131 13.58 13.07 -11.51
C ARG A 131 14.85 12.31 -11.90
N ALA A 132 14.84 11.52 -12.98
CA ALA A 132 15.99 10.73 -13.42
C ALA A 132 17.19 11.62 -13.78
N TYR A 133 16.94 12.71 -14.49
CA TYR A 133 18.01 13.66 -14.83
C TYR A 133 18.64 14.30 -13.58
N GLU A 134 17.82 14.74 -12.62
CA GLU A 134 18.32 15.32 -11.36
C GLU A 134 19.18 14.32 -10.57
N LEU A 135 18.81 13.03 -10.58
CA LEU A 135 19.60 12.00 -9.91
C LEU A 135 20.95 11.79 -10.61
N MET A 136 20.96 11.74 -11.94
CA MET A 136 22.20 11.59 -12.71
C MET A 136 23.12 12.80 -12.55
N ASP A 137 22.56 14.00 -12.60
CA ASP A 137 23.25 15.27 -12.36
C ASP A 137 23.92 15.28 -10.97
N TYR A 138 23.16 14.91 -9.93
CA TYR A 138 23.69 14.75 -8.57
C TYR A 138 24.75 13.65 -8.47
N TYR A 139 24.60 12.53 -9.19
CA TYR A 139 25.58 11.44 -9.18
C TYR A 139 26.96 11.90 -9.67
N TYR A 140 27.01 12.68 -10.74
CA TYR A 140 28.27 13.17 -11.31
C TYR A 140 28.84 14.39 -10.57
N THR A 141 28.00 15.38 -10.27
CA THR A 141 28.47 16.66 -9.72
C THR A 141 28.58 16.67 -8.20
N LYS A 142 27.87 15.76 -7.51
CA LYS A 142 27.63 15.77 -6.06
C LYS A 142 26.96 17.05 -5.56
N GLN A 143 26.38 17.84 -6.46
CA GLN A 143 25.64 19.05 -6.15
C GLN A 143 24.14 18.76 -6.20
N SER A 144 23.42 19.07 -5.12
CA SER A 144 21.98 18.91 -5.05
C SER A 144 21.27 20.21 -5.44
N ARG A 145 20.23 20.11 -6.28
CA ARG A 145 19.38 21.27 -6.62
C ARG A 145 18.54 21.72 -5.44
N HIS A 146 18.05 20.76 -4.68
CA HIS A 146 17.23 20.98 -3.50
C HIS A 146 17.71 20.13 -2.34
N ASN A 147 17.72 20.73 -1.15
CA ASN A 147 18.02 20.05 0.10
C ASN A 147 16.79 20.05 1.00
N LEU A 148 16.61 18.95 1.73
CA LEU A 148 15.61 18.82 2.78
C LEU A 148 16.35 18.44 4.07
N PHE A 149 16.31 19.29 5.08
CA PHE A 149 17.07 19.12 6.33
C PHE A 149 18.57 18.84 6.11
N ASN A 150 19.21 19.55 5.18
CA ASN A 150 20.61 19.36 4.76
C ASN A 150 20.93 18.04 4.05
N PHE A 151 19.91 17.24 3.71
CA PHE A 151 20.08 16.06 2.87
C PHE A 151 19.67 16.35 1.42
N PRO A 152 20.39 15.81 0.42
CA PRO A 152 20.00 15.88 -0.99
C PRO A 152 18.60 15.31 -1.21
N PHE A 153 17.66 16.17 -1.61
CA PHE A 153 16.26 15.77 -1.75
C PHE A 153 16.08 14.64 -2.77
N VAL A 154 16.86 14.66 -3.85
CA VAL A 154 16.82 13.62 -4.88
C VAL A 154 17.22 12.23 -4.36
N VAL A 155 18.07 12.14 -3.35
CA VAL A 155 18.42 10.84 -2.74
C VAL A 155 17.25 10.34 -1.88
N LEU A 156 16.66 11.23 -1.07
CA LEU A 156 15.52 10.91 -0.24
C LEU A 156 14.30 10.46 -1.07
N ILE A 157 14.03 11.11 -2.20
CA ILE A 157 12.89 10.78 -3.05
C ILE A 157 13.06 9.41 -3.73
N TYR A 158 14.29 9.02 -4.10
CA TYR A 158 14.56 7.70 -4.66
C TYR A 158 14.49 6.57 -3.62
N ILE A 159 14.87 6.85 -2.37
CA ILE A 159 14.60 5.93 -1.24
C ILE A 159 13.09 5.75 -1.09
N PHE A 160 12.33 6.86 -1.10
CA PHE A 160 10.87 6.82 -1.05
C PHE A 160 10.28 5.99 -2.21
N PHE A 161 10.73 6.21 -3.45
CA PHE A 161 10.29 5.43 -4.61
C PHE A 161 10.52 3.92 -4.45
N SER A 162 11.71 3.53 -3.98
CA SER A 162 12.04 2.12 -3.71
C SER A 162 11.08 1.49 -2.70
N ILE A 163 10.83 2.18 -1.58
CA ILE A 163 9.91 1.69 -0.54
C ILE A 163 8.47 1.63 -1.06
N CYS A 164 8.02 2.65 -1.80
CA CYS A 164 6.70 2.65 -2.44
C CYS A 164 6.51 1.47 -3.38
N ILE A 165 7.49 1.19 -4.25
CA ILE A 165 7.43 0.06 -5.18
C ILE A 165 7.31 -1.26 -4.42
N GLN A 166 8.04 -1.44 -3.32
CA GLN A 166 7.96 -2.65 -2.50
C GLN A 166 6.57 -2.79 -1.85
N ILE A 167 6.06 -1.73 -1.22
CA ILE A 167 4.74 -1.73 -0.57
C ILE A 167 3.63 -2.01 -1.59
N HIS A 168 3.66 -1.36 -2.75
CA HIS A 168 2.65 -1.58 -3.79
C HIS A 168 2.75 -3.00 -4.36
N SER A 169 3.95 -3.54 -4.55
CA SER A 169 4.16 -4.92 -5.01
C SER A 169 3.58 -5.94 -4.03
N PHE A 170 3.83 -5.77 -2.72
CA PHE A 170 3.23 -6.62 -1.70
C PHE A 170 1.70 -6.46 -1.64
N SER A 171 1.19 -5.23 -1.81
CA SER A 171 -0.24 -4.95 -1.85
C SER A 171 -0.92 -5.70 -3.00
N LEU A 172 -0.35 -5.62 -4.21
CA LEU A 172 -0.85 -6.36 -5.38
C LEU A 172 -0.79 -7.87 -5.16
N TYR A 173 0.34 -8.39 -4.66
CA TYR A 173 0.52 -9.81 -4.44
C TYR A 173 -0.50 -10.38 -3.44
N PHE A 174 -0.66 -9.76 -2.27
CA PHE A 174 -1.61 -10.21 -1.26
C PHE A 174 -3.06 -10.03 -1.71
N SER A 175 -3.38 -8.92 -2.39
CA SER A 175 -4.72 -8.69 -2.94
C SER A 175 -5.08 -9.72 -4.01
N TRP A 176 -4.15 -10.08 -4.89
CA TRP A 176 -4.33 -11.12 -5.90
C TRP A 176 -4.57 -12.50 -5.26
N LYS A 177 -3.78 -12.87 -4.24
CA LYS A 177 -3.97 -14.13 -3.51
C LYS A 177 -5.32 -14.17 -2.81
N LEU A 178 -5.74 -13.10 -2.12
CA LEU A 178 -7.06 -13.00 -1.49
C LEU A 178 -8.19 -13.10 -2.52
N MET A 179 -8.10 -12.35 -3.62
CA MET A 179 -9.08 -12.41 -4.71
C MET A 179 -9.25 -13.83 -5.24
N THR A 180 -8.13 -14.55 -5.44
CA THR A 180 -8.14 -15.94 -5.93
C THR A 180 -8.82 -16.88 -4.92
N ILE A 181 -8.49 -16.78 -3.63
CA ILE A 181 -9.08 -17.61 -2.57
C ILE A 181 -10.59 -17.34 -2.45
N TRP A 182 -11.00 -16.07 -2.37
CA TRP A 182 -12.41 -15.71 -2.19
C TRP A 182 -13.26 -16.07 -3.42
N SER A 183 -12.71 -15.93 -4.62
CA SER A 183 -13.40 -16.34 -5.86
C SER A 183 -13.65 -17.85 -5.88
N ARG A 184 -12.69 -18.66 -5.40
CA ARG A 184 -12.85 -20.11 -5.29
C ARG A 184 -13.88 -20.50 -4.22
N LEU A 185 -13.87 -19.83 -3.08
CA LEU A 185 -14.83 -20.08 -1.99
C LEU A 185 -16.25 -19.71 -2.39
N SER A 186 -16.43 -18.59 -3.11
CA SER A 186 -17.74 -18.15 -3.60
C SER A 186 -18.35 -19.14 -4.60
N LYS A 187 -17.54 -19.78 -5.46
CA LYS A 187 -18.03 -20.79 -6.42
C LYS A 187 -18.41 -22.13 -5.80
N LYS A 188 -17.96 -22.42 -4.57
CA LYS A 188 -18.30 -23.68 -3.86
C LYS A 188 -19.62 -23.61 -3.09
N HIS A 189 -20.18 -22.42 -2.89
CA HIS A 189 -21.41 -22.18 -2.13
C HIS A 189 -22.61 -21.86 -3.03
N VAL A 190 -22.42 -21.93 -4.36
CA VAL A 190 -23.45 -21.89 -5.40
C VAL A 190 -23.53 -23.28 -6.00
#